data_AF-A0A1Q7AEQ4-F1
#
_entry.id   AF-A0A1Q7AEQ4-F1
#
_cell.length_a   1.000
_cell.length_b   1.000
_cell.length_c   1.000
_cell.angle_alpha   90.00
_cell.angle_beta   90.00
_cell.angle_gamma   90.00
#
_symmetry.space_group_name_H-M   'P 1'
#
loop_
_entity.id
_entity.type
_entity.pdbx_description
1 polymer ?
#
loop_
_entity_poly.entity_id
_entity_poly.type
_entity_poly.pdbx_seq_one_letter_code
_entity_poly.pdbx_strand_id
1 'polypeptide(L)'
;MFLVAALAPIQFQEPPEKHWLKLVTWMKSTKLDIAQLKYENIEQSDVCYVYVKTGKWMKSLRSARASGDSGDLLVVTKFSDDAKPPEYQDVLFSSGPVHVVSQQR
;
A
#
# COMPACT_ATOMS: atom_id res chain seq x y z
N MET A 1 -20.54 12.45 -25.15
CA MET A 1 -19.19 12.92 -24.76
C MET A 1 -18.46 11.70 -24.19
N PHE A 2 -17.57 11.10 -24.97
CA PHE A 2 -16.83 9.91 -24.56
C PHE A 2 -15.44 10.34 -24.10
N LEU A 3 -15.18 10.24 -22.81
CA LEU A 3 -13.87 10.52 -22.24
C LEU A 3 -13.01 9.26 -22.45
N VAL A 4 -12.36 9.18 -23.60
CA VAL A 4 -11.29 8.20 -23.82
C VAL A 4 -10.11 8.68 -22.99
N ALA A 5 -10.05 8.22 -21.74
CA ALA A 5 -8.84 8.33 -20.94
C ALA A 5 -7.80 7.45 -21.65
N ALA A 6 -6.94 8.07 -22.45
CA ALA A 6 -5.75 7.43 -22.96
C ALA A 6 -4.94 6.98 -21.74
N LEU A 7 -5.04 5.70 -21.40
CA LEU A 7 -4.09 5.01 -20.56
C LEU A 7 -2.79 4.97 -21.35
N ALA A 8 -2.06 6.09 -21.34
CA ALA A 8 -0.65 6.06 -21.70
C ALA A 8 -0.04 4.89 -20.94
N PRO A 9 0.75 4.02 -21.58
CA PRO A 9 1.47 3.00 -20.85
C PRO A 9 2.29 3.75 -19.81
N ILE A 10 1.93 3.58 -18.54
CA ILE A 10 2.75 4.01 -17.42
C ILE A 10 3.99 3.13 -17.55
N GLN A 11 4.93 3.59 -18.38
CA GLN A 11 6.28 3.08 -18.42
C GLN A 11 6.83 3.49 -17.07
N PHE A 12 6.69 2.59 -16.11
CA PHE A 12 7.52 2.61 -14.91
C PHE A 12 8.96 2.66 -15.42
N GLN A 13 9.54 3.87 -15.41
CA GLN A 13 10.88 4.11 -15.98
C GLN A 13 11.93 3.21 -15.33
N GLU A 14 11.62 2.69 -14.14
CA GLU A 14 12.29 1.56 -13.51
C GLU A 14 11.23 0.56 -13.04
N PRO A 15 11.43 -0.76 -13.21
CA PRO A 15 10.51 -1.74 -12.66
C PRO A 15 10.40 -1.48 -11.15
N PRO A 16 9.19 -1.24 -10.62
CA PRO A 16 9.05 -0.81 -9.25
C PRO A 16 9.59 -1.88 -8.32
N GLU A 17 10.21 -1.39 -7.25
CA GLU A 17 11.09 -2.10 -6.34
C GLU A 17 10.60 -3.54 -6.05
N LYS A 18 11.54 -4.50 -6.01
CA LYS A 18 11.30 -5.92 -5.65
C LYS A 18 10.50 -6.08 -4.34
N HIS A 19 10.51 -5.05 -3.51
CA HIS A 19 9.78 -4.94 -2.25
C HIS A 19 8.25 -4.97 -2.41
N TRP A 20 7.70 -4.35 -3.45
CA TRP A 20 6.27 -4.38 -3.74
C TRP A 20 5.78 -5.76 -4.18
N LEU A 21 6.60 -6.48 -4.93
CA LEU A 21 6.30 -7.88 -5.29
C LEU A 21 6.30 -8.80 -4.06
N LYS A 22 7.21 -8.55 -3.10
CA LYS A 22 7.23 -9.27 -1.82
C LYS A 22 5.98 -8.97 -1.00
N LEU A 23 5.52 -7.72 -0.96
CA LEU A 23 4.24 -7.37 -0.34
C LEU A 23 3.08 -8.16 -0.95
N VAL A 24 2.98 -8.18 -2.29
CA VAL A 24 1.91 -8.92 -3.00
C VAL A 24 1.96 -10.41 -2.71
N THR A 25 3.16 -10.99 -2.67
CA THR A 25 3.35 -12.40 -2.32
C THR A 25 2.92 -12.69 -0.88
N TRP A 26 3.33 -11.83 0.06
CA TRP A 26 2.96 -11.95 1.47
C TRP A 26 1.45 -11.86 1.67
N MET A 27 0.76 -10.89 1.06
CA MET A 27 -0.70 -10.77 1.14
C MET A 27 -1.42 -12.02 0.64
N LYS A 28 -0.95 -12.60 -0.46
CA LYS A 28 -1.49 -13.86 -0.98
C LYS A 28 -1.33 -15.00 0.02
N SER A 29 -0.19 -15.07 0.72
CA SER A 29 0.07 -16.09 1.75
C SER A 29 -0.80 -15.93 2.99
N THR A 30 -1.12 -14.68 3.37
CA THR A 30 -1.94 -14.36 4.54
C THR A 30 -3.44 -14.26 4.23
N LYS A 31 -3.83 -14.45 2.96
CA LYS A 31 -5.21 -14.27 2.45
C LYS A 31 -5.78 -12.87 2.73
N LEU A 32 -4.91 -11.87 2.88
CA LEU A 32 -5.32 -10.47 3.01
C LEU A 32 -5.71 -9.91 1.65
N ASP A 33 -6.86 -9.23 1.59
CA ASP A 33 -7.27 -8.52 0.40
C ASP A 33 -6.63 -7.12 0.38
N ILE A 34 -6.01 -6.74 -0.73
CA ILE A 34 -5.39 -5.42 -0.91
C ILE A 34 -6.39 -4.27 -0.69
N ALA A 35 -7.68 -4.52 -0.93
CA ALA A 35 -8.75 -3.56 -0.69
C ALA A 35 -9.03 -3.29 0.82
N GLN A 36 -8.55 -4.17 1.69
CA GLN A 36 -8.58 -4.00 3.15
C GLN A 36 -7.38 -3.19 3.64
N LEU A 37 -6.30 -3.13 2.86
CA LEU A 37 -5.14 -2.33 3.20
C LEU A 37 -5.38 -0.85 2.88
N LYS A 38 -4.95 -0.02 3.83
CA LYS A 38 -4.83 1.42 3.62
C LYS A 38 -3.38 1.77 3.33
N TYR A 39 -3.13 2.92 2.74
CA TYR A 39 -1.76 3.38 2.49
C TYR A 39 -1.53 4.80 3.01
N GLU A 40 -0.32 5.06 3.51
CA GLU A 40 0.17 6.37 3.94
C GLU A 40 1.61 6.54 3.44
N ASN A 41 2.03 7.78 3.11
CA ASN A 41 3.39 8.09 2.65
C ASN A 41 3.89 7.23 1.46
N ILE A 42 2.99 6.84 0.57
CA ILE A 42 3.29 6.09 -0.66
C ILE A 42 2.96 6.95 -1.87
N GLU A 43 3.83 6.93 -2.87
CA GLU A 43 3.65 7.67 -4.11
C GLU A 43 2.54 7.07 -4.97
N GLN A 44 1.87 7.90 -5.76
CA GLN A 44 0.78 7.43 -6.63
C GLN A 44 1.25 6.41 -7.68
N SER A 45 2.50 6.53 -8.13
CA SER A 45 3.19 5.57 -9.01
C SER A 45 3.16 4.16 -8.40
N ASP A 46 3.58 4.01 -7.14
CA ASP A 46 3.58 2.73 -6.43
C ASP A 46 2.15 2.16 -6.28
N VAL A 47 1.17 3.00 -5.94
CA VAL A 47 -0.24 2.58 -5.81
C VAL A 47 -0.76 2.04 -7.15
N CYS A 48 -0.46 2.72 -8.25
CA CYS A 48 -0.81 2.27 -9.60
C CYS A 48 -0.15 0.93 -9.94
N TYR A 49 1.10 0.71 -9.55
CA TYR A 49 1.77 -0.57 -9.77
C TYR A 49 1.08 -1.72 -9.04
N VAL A 50 0.78 -1.52 -7.76
CA VAL A 50 0.08 -2.51 -6.94
C VAL A 50 -1.29 -2.81 -7.54
N TYR A 51 -2.02 -1.81 -8.03
CA TYR A 51 -3.26 -1.99 -8.77
C TYR A 51 -3.08 -2.86 -10.01
N VAL A 52 -2.09 -2.59 -10.86
CA VAL A 52 -1.81 -3.42 -12.05
C VAL A 52 -1.53 -4.88 -11.70
N LYS A 53 -0.92 -5.16 -10.54
CA LYS A 53 -0.59 -6.52 -10.09
C LYS A 53 -1.72 -7.25 -9.36
N THR A 54 -2.62 -6.52 -8.72
CA THR A 54 -3.65 -7.08 -7.83
C THR A 54 -5.07 -6.90 -8.37
N GLY A 55 -5.27 -6.02 -9.36
CA GLY A 55 -6.57 -5.68 -9.95
C GLY A 55 -7.46 -4.81 -9.05
N LYS A 56 -6.96 -4.36 -7.89
CA LYS A 56 -7.73 -3.64 -6.88
C LYS A 56 -6.94 -2.46 -6.32
N TRP A 57 -7.64 -1.38 -5.98
CA TRP A 57 -7.03 -0.17 -5.42
C TRP A 57 -6.84 -0.31 -3.90
N MET A 58 -5.66 0.09 -3.41
CA MET A 58 -5.46 0.39 -1.99
C MET A 58 -6.22 1.66 -1.62
N LYS A 59 -6.72 1.73 -0.39
CA LYS A 59 -7.44 2.92 0.09
C LYS A 59 -6.47 3.91 0.72
N SER A 60 -6.60 5.21 0.45
CA SER A 60 -5.79 6.21 1.15
C SER A 60 -6.19 6.29 2.63
N LEU A 61 -5.20 6.30 3.53
CA LEU A 61 -5.45 6.51 4.96
C LEU A 61 -6.10 7.86 5.25
N ARG A 62 -5.70 8.92 4.51
CA ARG A 62 -6.22 10.29 4.68
C ARG A 62 -7.73 10.35 4.44
N SER A 63 -8.24 9.63 3.45
CA SER A 63 -9.67 9.58 3.15
C SER A 63 -10.47 8.76 4.17
N ALA A 64 -9.84 7.77 4.80
CA ALA A 64 -10.52 6.88 5.72
C ALA A 64 -10.59 7.39 7.16
N ARG A 65 -9.79 8.40 7.56
CA ARG A 65 -9.95 9.08 8.85
C ARG A 65 -11.30 9.80 8.99
N ALA A 66 -11.97 10.10 7.88
CA ALA A 66 -13.31 10.69 7.86
C ALA A 66 -14.45 9.68 8.13
N SER A 67 -14.19 8.38 7.96
CA SER A 67 -15.14 7.31 8.28
C SER A 67 -14.70 6.65 9.59
N GLY A 68 -15.53 6.73 10.63
CA GLY A 68 -15.24 6.24 11.99
C GLY A 68 -15.15 4.71 12.14
N ASP A 69 -14.38 4.04 11.29
CA ASP A 69 -14.08 2.61 11.42
C ASP A 69 -13.10 2.40 12.59
N SER A 70 -13.57 1.68 13.60
CA SER A 70 -12.92 1.38 14.89
C SER A 70 -12.37 -0.05 14.92
N GLY A 71 -11.59 -0.42 13.91
CA GLY A 71 -10.90 -1.71 13.85
C GLY A 71 -9.40 -1.55 13.62
N ASP A 72 -8.65 -2.62 13.93
CA ASP A 72 -7.22 -2.74 13.62
C ASP A 72 -6.96 -2.33 12.18
N LEU A 73 -6.15 -1.30 12.02
CA LEU A 73 -5.97 -0.67 10.72
C LEU A 73 -4.65 -1.09 10.10
N LEU A 74 -4.72 -1.89 9.04
CA LEU A 74 -3.53 -2.28 8.29
C LEU A 74 -3.14 -1.17 7.32
N VAL A 75 -2.00 -0.55 7.57
CA VAL A 75 -1.46 0.55 6.78
C VAL A 75 -0.17 0.09 6.10
N VAL A 76 -0.14 0.14 4.78
CA VAL A 76 1.10 0.08 4.00
C VAL A 76 1.74 1.45 4.05
N THR A 77 3.03 1.52 4.31
CA THR A 77 3.77 2.78 4.35
C THR A 77 5.19 2.58 3.81
N LYS A 78 5.80 3.67 3.35
CA LYS A 78 7.24 3.71 3.08
C LYS A 78 7.97 4.46 4.19
N PHE A 79 8.97 3.80 4.78
CA PHE A 79 9.96 4.46 5.62
C PHE A 79 11.32 3.81 5.40
N SER A 80 12.40 4.59 5.46
CA SER A 80 13.77 4.11 5.30
C SER A 80 14.07 2.98 6.31
N ASP A 81 14.94 2.02 5.97
CA ASP A 81 15.26 0.88 6.84
C ASP A 81 15.74 1.31 8.25
N ASP A 82 16.30 2.51 8.38
CA ASP A 82 16.75 3.10 9.65
C ASP A 82 15.66 3.83 10.45
N ALA A 83 14.50 4.09 9.85
CA ALA A 83 13.39 4.77 10.51
C ALA A 83 12.63 3.75 11.37
N LYS A 84 12.62 3.96 12.69
CA LYS A 84 11.79 3.16 13.57
C LYS A 84 10.31 3.45 13.29
N PRO A 85 9.46 2.43 13.19
CA PRO A 85 8.02 2.64 13.22
C PRO A 85 7.64 3.34 14.55
N PRO A 86 6.62 4.20 14.55
CA PRO A 86 6.10 4.81 15.78
C PRO A 86 5.81 3.74 16.85
N GLU A 87 6.03 4.07 18.13
CA GLU A 87 5.94 3.10 19.25
C GLU A 87 4.57 2.39 19.39
N TYR A 88 3.53 2.91 18.74
CA TYR A 88 2.16 2.37 18.76
C TYR A 88 1.82 1.51 17.53
N GLN A 89 2.82 1.05 16.77
CA GLN A 89 2.61 0.32 15.51
C GLN A 89 3.30 -1.05 15.53
N ASP A 90 2.50 -2.10 15.33
CA ASP A 90 3.03 -3.44 15.12
C ASP A 90 3.37 -3.66 13.65
N VAL A 91 4.64 -3.95 13.34
CA VAL A 91 5.07 -4.28 11.97
C VAL A 91 4.70 -5.72 11.65
N LEU A 92 3.74 -5.91 10.74
CA LEU A 92 3.30 -7.24 10.29
C LEU A 92 4.08 -7.73 9.07
N PHE A 93 4.62 -6.80 8.27
CA PHE A 93 5.45 -7.09 7.12
C PHE A 93 6.47 -5.99 6.92
N SER A 94 7.68 -6.38 6.53
CA SER A 94 8.75 -5.46 6.16
C SER A 94 9.55 -6.01 5.00
N SER A 95 9.88 -5.15 4.06
CA SER A 95 10.76 -5.49 2.94
C SER A 95 11.38 -4.21 2.38
N GLY A 96 12.62 -3.91 2.77
CA GLY A 96 13.28 -2.65 2.41
C GLY A 96 12.42 -1.48 2.89
N PRO A 97 12.19 -0.45 2.06
CA PRO A 97 11.43 0.71 2.50
C PRO A 97 9.93 0.43 2.67
N VAL A 98 9.40 -0.71 2.22
CA VAL A 98 7.96 -1.02 2.24
C VAL A 98 7.61 -1.82 3.49
N HIS A 99 6.67 -1.29 4.26
CA HIS A 99 6.21 -1.92 5.50
C HIS A 99 4.69 -1.97 5.57
N VAL A 100 4.15 -3.00 6.23
CA VAL A 100 2.75 -3.05 6.65
C VAL A 100 2.72 -3.00 8.16
N VAL A 101 2.05 -1.99 8.68
CA VAL A 101 1.89 -1.78 10.11
C VAL A 101 0.43 -1.92 10.51
N SER A 102 0.18 -2.48 11.68
CA SER A 102 -1.11 -2.39 12.35
C SER A 102 -1.13 -1.13 13.21
N GLN A 103 -2.06 -0.22 12.96
CA GLN A 103 -2.38 0.85 13.88
C GLN A 103 -3.54 0.38 14.77
N GLN A 104 -3.23 0.11 16.05
CA GLN A 104 -4.22 0.09 17.11
C GLN A 104 -4.54 1.53 17.50
N ARG A 105 -5.83 1.86 17.60
CA ARG A 105 -6.29 3.22 17.89
C ARG A 105 -6.51 3.44 19.38
#